data_AF-A0A0Q8WG93-F1
#
_entry.id   AF-A0A0Q8WG93-F1
#
_cell.length_a   1.000
_cell.length_b   1.000
_cell.length_c   1.000
_cell.angle_alpha   90.00
_cell.angle_beta   90.00
_cell.angle_gamma   90.00
#
_symmetry.space_group_name_H-M   'P 1'
#
loop_
_entity.id
_entity.type
_entity.pdbx_description
1 polymer ?
#
loop_
_entity_poly.entity_id
_entity_poly.type
_entity_poly.pdbx_seq_one_letter_code
_entity_poly.pdbx_strand_id
1 'polypeptide(L)'
;MFFTCTEDMDRKKQVEVFQAQTQNLRVLERGWKHIKRGIHRDLLANNEASAELQTKILALTYCAWSETAFSKLIHTPHCFELDEIRQIKAAGERGSIVTAWEKCVALALRKIHSRNGNYVPNVRQELSRLIKIYIETPSQLRNKVAHGQWQVALNSKNTDRNPDLTASLANLDLVKLDLLKEGCEGLCLIVQALVESPEKAFQRDYWPLLCEVREQLATASKFTLAQKLQLLKKKRSRTGGITLGSTSPARTAV
;
A
#
# COMPACT_ATOMS: atom_id res chain seq x y z
N MET A 1 -17.54 -4.66 -11.09
CA MET A 1 -18.56 -5.68 -10.79
C MET A 1 -19.39 -5.10 -9.65
N PHE A 2 -20.59 -4.59 -9.97
CA PHE A 2 -21.46 -3.91 -9.01
C PHE A 2 -22.41 -4.94 -8.40
N PHE A 3 -22.35 -5.10 -7.08
CA PHE A 3 -23.39 -5.79 -6.31
C PHE A 3 -24.19 -4.74 -5.56
N THR A 4 -25.38 -4.43 -6.07
CA THR A 4 -26.44 -3.77 -5.29
C THR A 4 -27.24 -4.85 -4.58
N CYS A 5 -26.92 -5.08 -3.32
CA CYS A 5 -27.84 -5.59 -2.32
C CYS A 5 -27.33 -5.08 -0.98
N THR A 6 -27.94 -4.02 -0.46
CA THR A 6 -27.71 -3.56 0.91
C THR A 6 -28.29 -4.60 1.85
N GLU A 7 -27.59 -5.72 2.01
CA GLU A 7 -27.76 -6.54 3.20
C GLU A 7 -27.40 -5.67 4.40
N ASP A 8 -28.34 -5.54 5.34
CA ASP A 8 -28.05 -4.93 6.64
C ASP A 8 -26.90 -5.71 7.28
N MET A 9 -25.73 -5.07 7.32
CA MET A 9 -24.57 -5.59 8.04
C MET A 9 -24.89 -5.53 9.53
N ASP A 10 -24.82 -6.67 10.20
CA ASP A 10 -24.82 -6.77 11.66
C ASP A 10 -23.38 -6.94 12.19
N ARG A 11 -23.22 -6.95 13.52
CA ARG A 11 -21.90 -7.09 14.15
C ARG A 11 -21.25 -8.45 13.88
N LYS A 12 -22.03 -9.51 13.67
CA LYS A 12 -21.50 -10.84 13.37
C LYS A 12 -20.87 -10.84 11.97
N LYS A 13 -21.60 -10.33 10.96
CA LYS A 13 -21.10 -10.15 9.59
C LYS A 13 -19.88 -9.24 9.53
N GLN A 14 -19.86 -8.15 10.31
CA GLN A 14 -18.67 -7.29 10.43
C GLN A 14 -17.44 -8.10 10.88
N VAL A 15 -17.57 -8.91 11.93
CA VAL A 15 -16.49 -9.75 12.44
C VAL A 15 -16.04 -10.79 11.41
N GLU A 16 -16.98 -11.42 10.70
CA GLU A 16 -16.67 -12.36 9.61
C GLU A 16 -15.85 -11.70 8.49
N VAL A 17 -16.23 -10.48 8.07
CA VAL A 17 -15.45 -9.71 7.08
C VAL A 17 -14.07 -9.36 7.63
N PHE A 18 -13.96 -8.89 8.88
CA PHE A 18 -12.67 -8.60 9.51
C PHE A 18 -11.73 -9.82 9.53
N GLN A 19 -12.27 -11.00 9.89
CA GLN A 19 -11.51 -12.25 9.91
C GLN A 19 -11.07 -12.67 8.50
N ALA A 20 -11.98 -12.60 7.51
CA ALA A 20 -11.67 -12.90 6.12
C ALA A 20 -10.56 -11.98 5.58
N GLN A 21 -10.65 -10.66 5.82
CA GLN A 21 -9.62 -9.73 5.37
C GLN A 21 -8.30 -9.93 6.11
N THR A 22 -8.32 -10.36 7.37
CA THR A 22 -7.11 -10.76 8.10
C THR A 22 -6.41 -11.96 7.43
N GLN A 23 -7.18 -12.95 6.95
CA GLN A 23 -6.61 -14.08 6.20
C GLN A 23 -6.05 -13.65 4.84
N ASN A 24 -6.79 -12.79 4.12
CA ASN A 24 -6.34 -12.24 2.83
C ASN A 24 -5.03 -11.46 2.96
N LEU A 25 -4.89 -10.62 3.99
CA LEU A 25 -3.65 -9.88 4.25
C LEU A 25 -2.45 -10.83 4.45
N ARG A 26 -2.62 -11.92 5.20
CA ARG A 26 -1.56 -12.92 5.39
C ARG A 26 -1.13 -13.56 4.07
N VAL A 27 -2.05 -13.81 3.15
CA VAL A 27 -1.73 -14.32 1.81
C VAL A 27 -0.98 -13.26 1.00
N LEU A 28 -1.48 -12.02 0.99
CA LEU A 28 -0.88 -10.91 0.25
C LEU A 28 0.53 -10.57 0.77
N GLU A 29 0.77 -10.65 2.08
CA GLU A 29 2.10 -10.49 2.68
C GLU A 29 3.07 -11.60 2.26
N ARG A 30 2.59 -12.85 2.16
CA ARG A 30 3.39 -13.96 1.62
C ARG A 30 3.70 -13.73 0.15
N GLY A 31 2.72 -13.29 -0.64
CA GLY A 31 2.88 -12.91 -2.03
C GLY A 31 3.92 -11.81 -2.22
N TRP A 32 3.81 -10.72 -1.44
CA TRP A 32 4.77 -9.62 -1.39
C TRP A 32 6.19 -10.13 -1.17
N LYS A 33 6.40 -10.92 -0.10
CA LYS A 33 7.71 -11.50 0.23
C LYS A 33 8.23 -12.40 -0.89
N HIS A 34 7.36 -13.18 -1.53
CA HIS A 34 7.73 -14.06 -2.63
C HIS A 34 8.20 -13.28 -3.86
N ILE A 35 7.39 -12.33 -4.34
CA ILE A 35 7.72 -11.51 -5.51
C ILE A 35 9.00 -10.70 -5.26
N LYS A 36 9.13 -10.11 -4.06
CA LYS A 36 10.33 -9.37 -3.65
C LYS A 36 11.60 -10.22 -3.69
N ARG A 37 11.54 -11.50 -3.32
CA ARG A 37 12.69 -12.42 -3.46
C ARG A 37 13.05 -12.66 -4.93
N GLY A 38 12.06 -12.77 -5.81
CA GLY A 38 12.26 -12.87 -7.26
C GLY A 38 12.96 -11.63 -7.81
N ILE A 39 12.48 -10.43 -7.46
CA ILE A 39 13.12 -9.16 -7.82
C ILE A 39 14.56 -9.11 -7.32
N HIS A 40 14.83 -9.46 -6.06
CA HIS A 40 16.20 -9.48 -5.53
C HIS A 40 17.12 -10.42 -6.31
N ARG A 41 16.65 -11.62 -6.67
CA ARG A 41 17.40 -12.59 -7.47
C ARG A 41 17.76 -11.99 -8.83
N ASP A 42 16.79 -11.37 -9.48
CA ASP A 42 16.97 -10.84 -10.84
C ASP A 42 17.87 -9.59 -10.85
N LEU A 43 17.76 -8.71 -9.84
CA LEU A 43 18.69 -7.61 -9.62
C LEU A 43 20.14 -8.10 -9.41
N LEU A 44 20.32 -9.20 -8.66
CA LEU A 44 21.65 -9.79 -8.44
C LEU A 44 22.21 -10.50 -9.70
N ALA A 45 21.34 -10.92 -10.61
CA ALA A 45 21.69 -11.52 -11.89
C ALA A 45 21.80 -10.50 -13.03
N ASN A 46 21.60 -9.20 -12.75
CA ASN A 46 21.50 -8.12 -13.74
C ASN A 46 20.41 -8.39 -14.82
N ASN A 47 19.33 -9.09 -14.45
CA ASN A 47 18.17 -9.29 -15.33
C ASN A 47 17.16 -8.16 -15.11
N GLU A 48 17.45 -6.99 -15.68
CA GLU A 48 16.67 -5.77 -15.48
C GLU A 48 15.23 -5.90 -15.99
N ALA A 49 15.02 -6.52 -17.17
CA ALA A 49 13.70 -6.70 -17.74
C ALA A 49 12.78 -7.54 -16.83
N SER A 50 13.28 -8.65 -16.26
CA SER A 50 12.51 -9.48 -15.33
C SER A 50 12.24 -8.74 -14.01
N ALA A 51 13.23 -8.01 -13.49
CA ALA A 51 13.05 -7.20 -12.28
C ALA A 51 11.99 -6.10 -12.47
N GLU A 52 11.97 -5.45 -13.64
CA GLU A 52 10.97 -4.44 -14.01
C GLU A 52 9.56 -5.03 -14.07
N LEU A 53 9.37 -6.16 -14.77
CA LEU A 53 8.08 -6.83 -14.88
C LEU A 53 7.56 -7.28 -13.51
N GLN A 54 8.42 -7.89 -12.68
CA GLN A 54 8.04 -8.29 -11.33
C GLN A 54 7.74 -7.10 -10.41
N THR A 55 8.40 -5.96 -10.61
CA THR A 55 8.09 -4.73 -9.89
C THR A 55 6.67 -4.24 -10.20
N LYS A 56 6.23 -4.34 -11.47
CA LYS A 56 4.83 -4.03 -11.86
C LYS A 56 3.83 -4.98 -11.22
N ILE A 57 4.15 -6.28 -11.15
CA ILE A 57 3.33 -7.28 -10.45
C ILE A 57 3.28 -6.99 -8.93
N LEU A 58 4.39 -6.55 -8.34
CA LEU A 58 4.44 -6.14 -6.94
C LEU A 58 3.57 -4.90 -6.69
N ALA A 59 3.48 -3.96 -7.64
CA ALA A 59 2.57 -2.82 -7.55
C ALA A 59 1.08 -3.20 -7.61
N LEU A 60 0.72 -4.21 -8.41
CA LEU A 60 -0.63 -4.79 -8.36
C LEU A 60 -0.90 -5.43 -6.99
N THR A 61 0.08 -6.16 -6.47
CA THR A 61 0.01 -6.79 -5.14
C THR A 61 -0.13 -5.73 -4.04
N TYR A 62 0.58 -4.61 -4.15
CA TYR A 62 0.46 -3.46 -3.25
C TYR A 62 -0.97 -2.96 -3.16
N CYS A 63 -1.62 -2.73 -4.31
CA CYS A 63 -2.98 -2.18 -4.33
C CYS A 63 -4.01 -3.17 -3.79
N ALA A 64 -3.86 -4.46 -4.12
CA ALA A 64 -4.68 -5.49 -3.49
C ALA A 64 -4.48 -5.52 -1.96
N TRP A 65 -3.23 -5.41 -1.50
CA TRP A 65 -2.90 -5.34 -0.09
C TRP A 65 -3.49 -4.09 0.58
N SER A 66 -3.39 -2.90 -0.01
CA SER A 66 -3.89 -1.65 0.59
C SER A 66 -5.41 -1.60 0.65
N GLU A 67 -6.12 -2.08 -0.38
CA GLU A 67 -7.57 -2.22 -0.36
C GLU A 67 -8.03 -3.24 0.71
N THR A 68 -7.32 -4.36 0.84
CA THR A 68 -7.59 -5.38 1.87
C THR A 68 -7.32 -4.84 3.27
N ALA A 69 -6.24 -4.08 3.45
CA ALA A 69 -5.86 -3.46 4.71
C ALA A 69 -6.90 -2.43 5.15
N PHE A 70 -7.35 -1.58 4.22
CA PHE A 70 -8.43 -0.64 4.46
C PHE A 70 -9.74 -1.34 4.82
N SER A 71 -10.11 -2.39 4.07
CA SER A 71 -11.30 -3.19 4.36
C SER A 71 -11.22 -3.81 5.75
N LYS A 72 -10.08 -4.39 6.14
CA LYS A 72 -9.87 -4.87 7.51
C LYS A 72 -10.04 -3.75 8.53
N LEU A 73 -9.39 -2.60 8.33
CA LEU A 73 -9.41 -1.45 9.24
C LEU A 73 -10.84 -1.00 9.55
N ILE A 74 -11.67 -0.77 8.54
CA ILE A 74 -13.03 -0.25 8.75
C ILE A 74 -13.95 -1.30 9.40
N HIS A 75 -13.66 -2.59 9.24
CA HIS A 75 -14.41 -3.67 9.88
C HIS A 75 -13.82 -4.09 11.24
N THR A 76 -12.72 -3.50 11.71
CA THR A 76 -12.17 -3.78 13.04
C THR A 76 -13.26 -3.59 14.11
N PRO A 77 -13.53 -4.60 14.95
CA PRO A 77 -14.55 -4.50 15.99
C PRO A 77 -14.32 -3.29 16.89
N HIS A 78 -15.41 -2.61 17.27
CA HIS A 78 -15.40 -1.41 18.13
C HIS A 78 -14.70 -0.16 17.55
N CYS A 79 -14.14 -0.21 16.34
CA CYS A 79 -13.63 0.99 15.68
C CYS A 79 -14.79 1.86 15.13
N PHE A 80 -15.49 1.37 14.11
CA PHE A 80 -16.60 2.10 13.49
C PHE A 80 -17.95 1.48 13.82
N GLU A 81 -18.96 2.34 13.91
CA GLU A 81 -20.36 1.93 13.95
C GLU A 81 -20.80 1.37 12.59
N LEU A 82 -21.81 0.50 12.58
CA LEU A 82 -22.27 -0.16 11.35
C LEU A 82 -22.74 0.85 10.30
N ASP A 83 -23.39 1.93 10.73
CA ASP A 83 -23.76 3.04 9.84
C ASP A 83 -22.53 3.79 9.29
N GLU A 84 -21.51 4.02 10.12
CA GLU A 84 -20.26 4.65 9.68
C GLU A 84 -19.56 3.79 8.61
N ILE A 85 -19.52 2.47 8.80
CA ILE A 85 -18.98 1.53 7.80
C ILE A 85 -19.77 1.62 6.49
N ARG A 86 -21.11 1.65 6.54
CA ARG A 86 -21.96 1.83 5.36
C ARG A 86 -21.67 3.14 4.65
N GLN A 87 -21.55 4.25 5.39
CA GLN A 87 -21.20 5.55 4.82
C GLN A 87 -19.85 5.54 4.12
N ILE A 88 -18.84 4.86 4.69
CA ILE A 88 -17.50 4.71 4.08
C ILE A 88 -17.59 3.91 2.79
N LYS A 89 -18.26 2.75 2.82
CA LYS A 89 -18.44 1.90 1.62
C LYS A 89 -19.19 2.64 0.51
N ALA A 90 -20.29 3.31 0.85
CA ALA A 90 -21.07 4.11 -0.10
C ALA A 90 -20.27 5.28 -0.71
N ALA A 91 -19.34 5.87 0.05
CA ALA A 91 -18.43 6.88 -0.48
C ALA A 91 -17.43 6.30 -1.48
N GLY A 92 -16.96 5.07 -1.27
CA GLY A 92 -16.11 4.36 -2.21
C GLY A 92 -16.84 3.93 -3.47
N GLU A 93 -18.05 3.39 -3.34
CA GLU A 93 -18.88 2.92 -4.45
C GLU A 93 -19.27 4.05 -5.42
N ARG A 94 -19.56 5.24 -4.89
CA ARG A 94 -19.87 6.43 -5.70
C ARG A 94 -18.63 7.13 -6.28
N GLY A 95 -17.44 6.77 -5.80
CA GLY A 95 -16.20 7.46 -6.13
C GLY A 95 -15.06 6.47 -6.36
N SER A 96 -14.12 6.43 -5.42
CA SER A 96 -12.95 5.56 -5.48
C SER A 96 -12.51 5.12 -4.09
N ILE A 97 -11.48 4.28 -4.02
CA ILE A 97 -10.84 3.95 -2.75
C ILE A 97 -10.34 5.21 -2.00
N VAL A 98 -9.95 6.27 -2.72
CA VAL A 98 -9.51 7.55 -2.15
C VAL A 98 -10.66 8.23 -1.42
N THR A 99 -11.85 8.30 -2.03
CA THR A 99 -13.03 8.94 -1.41
C THR A 99 -13.52 8.13 -0.20
N ALA A 100 -13.35 6.81 -0.22
CA ALA A 100 -13.62 5.96 0.95
C ALA A 100 -12.66 6.29 2.10
N TRP A 101 -11.35 6.43 1.82
CA TRP A 101 -10.36 6.84 2.82
C TRP A 101 -10.63 8.22 3.40
N GLU A 102 -10.94 9.20 2.55
CA GLU A 102 -11.30 10.56 3.00
C GLU A 102 -12.52 10.54 3.91
N LYS A 103 -13.55 9.75 3.57
CA LYS A 103 -14.75 9.57 4.40
C LYS A 103 -14.41 8.88 5.72
N CYS A 104 -13.58 7.85 5.70
CA CYS A 104 -13.10 7.14 6.89
C CYS A 104 -12.40 8.11 7.86
N VAL A 105 -11.43 8.89 7.36
CA VAL A 105 -10.75 9.93 8.14
C VAL A 105 -11.73 10.97 8.67
N ALA A 106 -12.65 11.45 7.83
CA ALA A 106 -13.63 12.44 8.25
C ALA A 106 -14.52 11.95 9.41
N LEU A 107 -14.92 10.68 9.40
CA LEU A 107 -15.69 10.06 10.50
C LEU A 107 -14.82 9.85 11.74
N ALA A 108 -13.60 9.36 11.57
CA ALA A 108 -12.65 9.17 12.67
C ALA A 108 -12.37 10.51 13.41
N LEU A 109 -12.19 11.60 12.67
CA LEU A 109 -11.96 12.93 13.24
C LEU A 109 -13.15 13.50 13.99
N ARG A 110 -14.39 13.12 13.64
CA ARG A 110 -15.59 13.55 14.37
C ARG A 110 -15.62 13.01 15.79
N LYS A 111 -14.90 11.92 16.06
CA LYS A 111 -14.82 11.32 17.39
C LYS A 111 -13.88 12.09 18.32
N ILE A 112 -13.01 12.97 17.80
CA ILE A 112 -12.09 13.78 18.64
C ILE A 112 -12.84 14.93 19.31
N HIS A 113 -12.79 14.98 20.64
CA HIS A 113 -13.19 16.14 21.43
C HIS A 113 -11.96 16.98 21.82
N SER A 114 -11.52 17.89 20.94
CA SER A 114 -10.38 18.79 21.20
C SER A 114 -10.84 20.18 21.61
N ARG A 115 -10.26 20.73 22.69
CA ARG A 115 -10.42 22.15 23.07
C ARG A 115 -9.57 23.10 22.22
N ASN A 116 -8.61 22.57 21.47
CA ASN A 116 -7.79 23.33 20.53
C ASN A 116 -8.41 23.28 19.13
N GLY A 117 -8.89 24.44 18.65
CA GLY A 117 -9.57 24.58 17.35
C GLY A 117 -8.71 24.25 16.13
N ASN A 118 -7.38 24.35 16.23
CA ASN A 118 -6.47 24.08 15.11
C ASN A 118 -6.02 22.61 15.03
N TYR A 119 -6.28 21.81 16.07
CA TYR A 119 -5.81 20.43 16.13
C TYR A 119 -6.43 19.54 15.03
N VAL A 120 -7.76 19.48 14.98
CA VAL A 120 -8.48 18.65 14.00
C VAL A 120 -8.20 19.06 12.54
N PRO A 121 -8.16 20.36 12.17
CA PRO A 121 -7.74 20.79 10.85
C PRO A 121 -6.33 20.33 10.46
N ASN A 122 -5.35 20.46 11.36
CA ASN A 122 -3.96 20.07 11.08
C ASN A 122 -3.83 18.55 10.89
N VAL A 123 -4.49 17.75 11.73
CA VAL A 123 -4.55 16.29 11.56
C VAL A 123 -5.19 15.93 10.23
N ARG A 124 -6.31 16.56 9.87
CA ARG A 124 -6.99 16.32 8.59
C ARG A 124 -6.06 16.59 7.41
N GLN A 125 -5.38 17.74 7.40
CA GLN A 125 -4.48 18.13 6.33
C GLN A 125 -3.36 17.09 6.15
N GLU A 126 -2.76 16.64 7.25
CA GLU A 126 -1.69 15.65 7.19
C GLU A 126 -2.19 14.28 6.72
N LEU A 127 -3.33 13.80 7.22
CA LEU A 127 -3.93 12.54 6.76
C LEU A 127 -4.32 12.60 5.28
N SER A 128 -4.86 13.72 4.80
CA SER A 128 -5.13 13.94 3.37
C SER A 128 -3.84 13.87 2.53
N ARG A 129 -2.73 14.41 3.03
CA ARG A 129 -1.43 14.32 2.37
C ARG A 129 -0.95 12.86 2.30
N LEU A 130 -1.08 12.09 3.38
CA LEU A 130 -0.71 10.67 3.41
C LEU A 130 -1.60 9.84 2.46
N ILE A 131 -2.90 10.09 2.41
CA ILE A 131 -3.84 9.44 1.47
C ILE A 131 -3.40 9.72 0.02
N LYS A 132 -3.07 10.96 -0.32
CA LYS A 132 -2.61 11.32 -1.66
C LYS A 132 -1.34 10.54 -2.09
N ILE A 133 -0.37 10.43 -1.18
CA ILE A 133 0.92 9.80 -1.48
C ILE A 133 0.78 8.27 -1.52
N TYR A 134 0.12 7.68 -0.53
CA TYR A 134 0.13 6.24 -0.32
C TYR A 134 -1.09 5.52 -0.91
N ILE A 135 -2.21 6.21 -1.17
CA ILE A 135 -3.41 5.57 -1.71
C ILE A 135 -3.69 6.03 -3.15
N GLU A 136 -3.78 7.34 -3.36
CA GLU A 136 -4.18 7.89 -4.65
C GLU A 136 -3.12 7.62 -5.74
N THR A 137 -1.87 8.05 -5.50
CA THR A 137 -0.78 7.92 -6.48
C THR A 137 -0.58 6.46 -6.92
N PRO A 138 -0.52 5.48 -6.01
CA PRO A 138 -0.36 4.08 -6.43
C PRO A 138 -1.61 3.50 -7.09
N SER A 139 -2.81 3.92 -6.70
CA SER A 139 -4.05 3.48 -7.37
C SER A 139 -4.08 3.93 -8.84
N GLN A 140 -3.60 5.13 -9.15
CA GLN A 140 -3.48 5.61 -10.52
C GLN A 140 -2.50 4.75 -11.34
N LEU A 141 -1.33 4.41 -10.77
CA LEU A 141 -0.35 3.52 -11.41
C LEU A 141 -0.91 2.11 -11.63
N ARG A 142 -1.59 1.53 -10.63
CA ARG A 142 -2.24 0.24 -10.75
C ARG A 142 -3.25 0.22 -11.88
N ASN A 143 -4.07 1.25 -12.01
CA ASN A 143 -5.08 1.30 -13.08
C ASN A 143 -4.41 1.16 -14.45
N LYS A 144 -3.25 1.80 -14.66
CA LYS A 144 -2.50 1.66 -15.91
C LYS A 144 -1.98 0.23 -16.11
N VAL A 145 -1.32 -0.35 -15.11
CA VAL A 145 -0.79 -1.72 -15.20
C VAL A 145 -1.91 -2.74 -15.41
N ALA A 146 -3.02 -2.63 -14.69
CA ALA A 146 -4.17 -3.52 -14.81
C ALA A 146 -4.85 -3.45 -16.19
N HIS A 147 -4.78 -2.30 -16.87
CA HIS A 147 -5.28 -2.13 -18.25
C HIS A 147 -4.24 -2.50 -19.33
N GLY A 148 -3.15 -3.17 -18.97
CA GLY A 148 -2.12 -3.59 -19.94
C GLY A 148 -1.15 -2.47 -20.37
N GLN A 149 -1.26 -1.29 -19.77
CA GLN A 149 -0.38 -0.14 -20.07
C GLN A 149 0.90 -0.23 -19.25
N TRP A 150 1.72 -1.26 -19.52
CA TRP A 150 2.89 -1.61 -18.70
C TRP A 150 4.11 -0.77 -19.04
N GLN A 151 4.20 -0.21 -20.25
CA GLN A 151 5.33 0.60 -20.70
C GLN A 151 4.92 2.04 -21.01
N VAL A 152 3.82 2.23 -21.75
CA VAL A 152 3.31 3.55 -22.14
C VAL A 152 1.93 3.73 -21.53
N ALA A 153 1.77 4.76 -20.70
CA ALA A 153 0.48 5.13 -20.14
C ALA A 153 -0.30 6.02 -21.13
N LEU A 154 -1.61 5.81 -21.18
CA LEU A 154 -2.56 6.65 -21.91
C LEU A 154 -3.26 7.61 -20.96
N ASN A 155 -3.81 8.70 -21.49
CA ASN A 155 -4.71 9.58 -20.75
C ASN A 155 -6.02 8.86 -20.36
N SER A 156 -6.89 9.50 -19.58
CA SER A 156 -8.14 8.87 -19.10
C SER A 156 -9.14 8.55 -20.22
N LYS A 157 -9.07 9.26 -21.35
CA LYS A 157 -9.94 9.06 -22.52
C LYS A 157 -9.38 8.04 -23.52
N ASN A 158 -8.17 7.51 -23.27
CA ASN A 158 -7.41 6.68 -24.21
C ASN A 158 -7.24 7.31 -25.61
N THR A 159 -7.18 8.64 -25.69
CA THR A 159 -6.99 9.36 -26.96
C THR A 159 -5.56 9.81 -27.22
N ASP A 160 -4.71 9.81 -26.18
CA ASP A 160 -3.32 10.23 -26.26
C ASP A 160 -2.49 9.59 -25.15
N ARG A 161 -1.15 9.68 -25.24
CA ARG A 161 -0.20 9.26 -24.22
C ARG A 161 -0.27 10.20 -23.01
N ASN A 162 0.06 9.64 -21.84
CA ASN A 162 0.27 10.40 -20.61
C ASN A 162 1.76 10.32 -20.25
N PRO A 163 2.57 11.34 -20.56
CA PRO A 163 4.02 11.30 -20.34
C PRO A 163 4.38 11.20 -18.85
N ASP A 164 3.63 11.85 -17.98
CA ASP A 164 3.91 11.86 -16.53
C ASP A 164 3.69 10.48 -15.90
N LEU A 165 2.58 9.81 -16.22
CA LEU A 165 2.32 8.45 -15.76
C LEU A 165 3.27 7.44 -16.41
N THR A 166 3.67 7.67 -17.66
CA THR A 166 4.68 6.85 -18.34
C THR A 166 6.03 6.93 -17.63
N ALA A 167 6.49 8.15 -17.31
CA ALA A 167 7.71 8.37 -16.55
C ALA A 167 7.60 7.77 -15.13
N SER A 168 6.42 7.87 -14.50
CA SER A 168 6.18 7.29 -13.17
C SER A 168 6.24 5.76 -13.18
N LEU A 169 5.72 5.11 -14.23
CA LEU A 169 5.84 3.66 -14.44
C LEU A 169 7.29 3.23 -14.67
N ALA A 170 8.03 3.95 -15.51
CA ALA A 170 9.44 3.66 -15.80
C ALA A 170 10.33 3.83 -14.57
N ASN A 171 10.00 4.78 -13.70
CA ASN A 171 10.75 5.06 -12.47
C ASN A 171 10.29 4.22 -11.28
N LEU A 172 9.34 3.30 -11.44
CA LEU A 172 8.88 2.47 -10.33
C LEU A 172 9.95 1.43 -9.98
N ASP A 173 10.27 1.32 -8.69
CA ASP A 173 11.24 0.34 -8.20
C ASP A 173 10.79 -0.29 -6.88
N LEU A 174 11.50 -1.34 -6.47
CA LEU A 174 11.22 -2.09 -5.24
C LEU A 174 11.26 -1.21 -3.98
N VAL A 175 12.19 -0.26 -3.90
CA VAL A 175 12.36 0.58 -2.70
C VAL A 175 11.20 1.56 -2.58
N LYS A 176 10.75 2.13 -3.69
CA LYS A 176 9.53 2.95 -3.73
C LYS A 176 8.30 2.17 -3.32
N LEU A 177 8.15 0.93 -3.78
CA LEU A 177 7.03 0.07 -3.38
C LEU A 177 7.09 -0.32 -1.90
N ASP A 178 8.28 -0.59 -1.35
CA ASP A 178 8.47 -0.80 0.09
C ASP A 178 8.03 0.45 0.87
N LEU A 179 8.46 1.65 0.46
CA LEU A 179 8.06 2.92 1.08
C LEU A 179 6.54 3.16 1.01
N LEU A 180 5.91 2.86 -0.13
CA LEU A 180 4.46 2.98 -0.28
C LEU A 180 3.71 2.02 0.67
N LYS A 181 4.24 0.81 0.86
CA LYS A 181 3.70 -0.16 1.81
C LYS A 181 3.84 0.30 3.24
N GLU A 182 5.04 0.70 3.65
CA GLU A 182 5.29 1.22 4.99
C GLU A 182 4.42 2.46 5.29
N GLY A 183 4.27 3.37 4.31
CA GLY A 183 3.42 4.55 4.45
C GLY A 183 1.94 4.23 4.60
N CYS A 184 1.43 3.24 3.87
CA CYS A 184 0.05 2.79 4.02
C CYS A 184 -0.18 2.04 5.35
N GLU A 185 0.80 1.27 5.84
CA GLU A 185 0.77 0.65 7.17
C GLU A 185 0.70 1.72 8.25
N GLY A 186 1.57 2.74 8.17
CA GLY A 186 1.55 3.89 9.07
C GLY A 186 0.20 4.62 9.05
N LEU A 187 -0.37 4.86 7.86
CA LEU A 187 -1.70 5.47 7.73
C LEU A 187 -2.79 4.62 8.41
N CYS A 188 -2.78 3.29 8.24
CA CYS A 188 -3.73 2.40 8.91
C CYS A 188 -3.60 2.48 10.43
N LEU A 189 -2.36 2.45 10.96
CA LEU A 189 -2.08 2.54 12.39
C LEU A 189 -2.58 3.86 12.98
N ILE A 190 -2.31 4.97 12.29
CA ILE A 190 -2.74 6.30 12.73
C ILE A 190 -4.27 6.37 12.80
N VAL A 191 -4.97 5.92 11.74
CA VAL A 191 -6.45 5.97 11.71
C VAL A 191 -7.05 5.00 12.73
N GLN A 192 -6.46 3.83 12.95
CA GLN A 192 -6.90 2.91 13.99
C GLN A 192 -6.78 3.56 15.37
N ALA A 193 -5.63 4.14 15.70
CA ALA A 193 -5.40 4.83 16.98
C ALA A 193 -6.36 6.01 17.19
N LEU A 194 -6.67 6.75 16.11
CA LEU A 194 -7.64 7.85 16.11
C LEU A 194 -9.04 7.40 16.53
N VAL A 195 -9.44 6.22 16.09
CA VAL A 195 -10.79 5.70 16.31
C VAL A 195 -10.91 4.97 17.65
N GLU A 196 -9.87 4.24 18.07
CA GLU A 196 -9.90 3.42 19.30
C GLU A 196 -9.81 4.24 20.59
N SER A 197 -9.16 5.41 20.58
CA SER A 197 -8.97 6.20 21.81
C SER A 197 -9.04 7.72 21.62
N PRO A 198 -10.18 8.28 21.18
CA PRO A 198 -10.30 9.68 20.75
C PRO A 198 -10.04 10.76 21.83
N GLU A 199 -10.24 10.47 23.13
CA GLU A 199 -10.33 11.55 24.15
C GLU A 199 -9.09 11.79 25.03
N LYS A 200 -8.34 10.75 25.43
CA LYS A 200 -7.24 10.92 26.42
C LYS A 200 -5.91 10.32 25.98
N ALA A 201 -5.91 9.15 25.36
CA ALA A 201 -4.68 8.55 24.86
C ALA A 201 -4.26 9.19 23.53
N PHE A 202 -5.18 9.61 22.66
CA PHE A 202 -4.83 10.17 21.35
C PHE A 202 -3.98 11.44 21.46
N GLN A 203 -4.38 12.51 22.15
CA GLN A 203 -3.51 13.71 22.20
C GLN A 203 -2.10 13.44 22.74
N ARG A 204 -1.97 12.50 23.69
CA ARG A 204 -0.69 12.08 24.27
C ARG A 204 0.11 11.15 23.35
N ASP A 205 -0.55 10.22 22.65
CA ASP A 205 0.08 9.07 21.99
C ASP A 205 0.04 9.19 20.45
N TYR A 206 -0.92 9.93 19.89
CA TYR A 206 -1.03 10.23 18.46
C TYR A 206 0.11 11.08 17.95
N TRP A 207 0.40 12.20 18.61
CA TRP A 207 1.42 13.11 18.09
C TRP A 207 2.78 12.41 18.07
N PRO A 208 3.18 11.66 19.11
CA PRO A 208 4.33 10.75 19.02
C PRO A 208 4.22 9.72 17.89
N LEU A 209 3.11 9.01 17.74
CA LEU A 209 2.93 8.01 16.67
C LEU A 209 3.05 8.63 15.27
N LEU A 210 2.44 9.80 15.05
CA LEU A 210 2.53 10.54 13.80
C LEU A 210 3.97 10.98 13.54
N CYS A 211 4.64 11.53 14.56
CA CYS A 211 6.04 11.92 14.46
C CYS A 211 6.93 10.72 14.13
N GLU A 212 6.73 9.59 14.80
CA GLU A 212 7.45 8.34 14.57
C GLU A 212 7.25 7.85 13.13
N VAL A 213 6.00 7.73 12.68
CA VAL A 213 5.68 7.32 11.31
C VAL A 213 6.31 8.30 10.31
N ARG A 214 6.27 9.61 10.56
CA ARG A 214 6.89 10.61 9.69
C ARG A 214 8.41 10.49 9.64
N GLU A 215 9.06 10.28 10.79
CA GLU A 215 10.51 10.13 10.88
C GLU A 215 10.98 8.84 10.19
N GLN A 216 10.27 7.74 10.41
CA GLN A 216 10.49 6.46 9.73
C GLN A 216 10.38 6.63 8.22
N LEU A 217 9.31 7.26 7.72
CA LEU A 217 9.09 7.48 6.28
C LEU A 217 10.11 8.46 5.69
N ALA A 218 10.50 9.50 6.42
CA ALA A 218 11.54 10.45 5.98
C ALA A 218 12.93 9.79 5.91
N THR A 219 13.18 8.79 6.76
CA THR A 219 14.40 7.99 6.71
C THR A 219 14.34 6.99 5.55
N ALA A 220 13.24 6.26 5.43
CA ALA A 220 13.03 5.28 4.37
C ALA A 220 13.05 5.92 2.97
N SER A 221 12.55 7.15 2.81
CA SER A 221 12.55 7.86 1.53
C SER A 221 13.94 8.22 1.00
N LYS A 222 14.96 8.23 1.87
CA LYS A 222 16.37 8.49 1.47
C LYS A 222 17.04 7.23 0.94
N PHE A 223 16.45 6.06 1.18
CA PHE A 223 17.03 4.79 0.77
C PHE A 223 16.81 4.57 -0.73
N THR A 224 17.85 4.13 -1.45
CA THR A 224 17.81 3.97 -2.90
C THR A 224 17.93 2.52 -3.34
N LEU A 225 17.50 2.23 -4.56
CA LEU A 225 17.68 0.90 -5.17
C LEU A 225 19.16 0.51 -5.26
N ALA A 226 20.05 1.47 -5.53
CA ALA A 226 21.50 1.23 -5.58
C ALA A 226 22.04 0.77 -4.22
N GLN A 227 21.64 1.43 -3.13
CA GLN A 227 22.00 1.02 -1.77
C GLN A 227 21.41 -0.36 -1.42
N LYS A 228 20.16 -0.63 -1.83
CA LYS A 228 19.55 -1.97 -1.70
C LYS A 228 20.39 -3.03 -2.37
N LEU A 229 20.83 -2.79 -3.61
CA LEU A 229 21.64 -3.73 -4.38
C LEU A 229 23.00 -3.99 -3.71
N GLN A 230 23.65 -2.95 -3.19
CA GLN A 230 24.90 -3.11 -2.42
C GLN A 230 24.71 -4.01 -1.20
N LEU A 231 23.62 -3.83 -0.44
CA LEU A 231 23.28 -4.67 0.71
C LEU A 231 22.99 -6.12 0.30
N LEU A 232 22.29 -6.34 -0.82
CA LEU A 232 22.03 -7.68 -1.35
C LEU A 232 23.34 -8.38 -1.75
N LYS A 233 24.26 -7.68 -2.43
CA LYS A 233 25.58 -8.20 -2.80
C LYS A 233 26.40 -8.58 -1.56
N LYS A 234 26.43 -7.70 -0.55
CA LYS A 234 27.10 -7.96 0.74
C LYS A 234 26.50 -9.15 1.49
N LYS A 235 25.18 -9.32 1.46
CA LYS A 235 24.52 -10.48 2.07
C LYS A 235 24.89 -11.78 1.35
N ARG A 236 24.91 -11.75 0.00
CA ARG A 236 25.30 -12.91 -0.82
C ARG A 236 26.75 -13.33 -0.56
N SER A 237 27.68 -12.40 -0.47
CA SER A 237 29.09 -12.72 -0.20
C SER A 237 29.31 -13.36 1.18
N ARG A 238 28.53 -12.96 2.20
CA ARG A 238 28.59 -13.54 3.55
C ARG A 238 28.00 -14.95 3.66
N THR A 239 27.05 -15.29 2.80
CA THR A 239 26.33 -16.58 2.90
C THR A 239 27.06 -17.71 2.16
N GLY A 240 28.23 -17.43 1.57
CA GLY A 240 28.87 -18.34 0.62
C GLY A 240 28.09 -18.38 -0.69
N GLY A 241 28.78 -18.23 -1.82
CA GLY A 241 28.13 -18.44 -3.11
C GLY A 241 27.68 -19.89 -3.21
N ILE A 242 26.38 -20.17 -3.04
CA ILE A 242 25.80 -21.35 -3.67
C ILE A 242 25.86 -21.04 -5.17
N THR A 243 26.97 -21.41 -5.78
CA THR A 243 27.11 -21.55 -7.21
C THR A 243 26.12 -22.63 -7.63
N LEU A 244 24.96 -22.23 -8.17
CA LEU A 244 24.25 -23.09 -9.10
C LEU A 244 25.24 -23.33 -10.24
N GLY A 245 25.80 -24.54 -10.29
CA GLY A 245 26.75 -24.94 -11.31
C GLY A 245 26.20 -24.57 -12.68
N SER A 246 26.98 -23.83 -13.45
CA SER A 246 26.75 -23.70 -14.87
C SER A 246 26.67 -25.09 -15.45
N THR A 247 25.51 -25.45 -16.01
CA THR A 247 25.42 -26.58 -16.93
C THR A 247 26.45 -26.33 -18.04
N SER A 248 27.50 -27.16 -18.07
CA SER A 248 28.47 -27.15 -19.16
C SER A 248 27.75 -27.31 -20.51
N PRO A 249 28.25 -26.70 -21.59
CA PRO A 249 27.71 -26.95 -22.91
C PRO A 249 27.90 -28.43 -23.25
N ALA A 250 26.84 -29.07 -23.73
CA ALA A 250 26.88 -30.43 -24.23
C ALA A 250 27.99 -30.54 -25.29
N ARG A 251 28.93 -31.46 -25.05
CA ARG A 251 29.92 -31.85 -26.06
C ARG A 251 29.18 -32.37 -27.28
N THR A 252 29.44 -31.75 -28.42
CA THR A 252 29.17 -32.29 -29.75
C THR A 252 29.85 -33.65 -29.89
N ALA A 253 29.06 -34.68 -30.18
CA ALA A 253 29.57 -35.96 -30.65
C ALA A 253 29.61 -35.93 -32.19
N VAL A 254 30.74 -36.41 -32.70
CA VAL A 254 31.05 -36.66 -34.13
C VAL A 254 30.13 -37.73 -34.69
#